data_AF-G5ZYP0-F1
#
_entry.id   AF-G5ZYP0-F1
#
_cell.length_a   1.000
_cell.length_b   1.000
_cell.length_c   1.000
_cell.angle_alpha   90.00
_cell.angle_beta   90.00
_cell.angle_gamma   90.00
#
_symmetry.space_group_name_H-M   'P 1'
#
loop_
_entity.id
_entity.type
_entity.pdbx_description
1 polymer ?
#
loop_
_entity_poly.entity_id
_entity_poly.type
_entity_poly.pdbx_seq_one_letter_code
_entity_poly.pdbx_strand_id
1 'polypeptide(L)'
;MADIFDEINEELKQDRMAALWQRYGKYLIAVVVAIVAGVSLSQGYSYYTTQRDARAADAFFQAILADDVTSSLETAAPELNEGYALLAEFRSAAALAQDGKAAEAEQRYLALAERTDAEQIYRDLALLLSVMHAPQTADAADLQARLEPLASASSSLQGLALEQMVALDLQRGDSAAAIEKLNRLVALTDIPTSLRQRAAQILNVVSEGQ
;
A
#
# COMPACT_ATOMS: atom_id res chain seq x y z
N MET A 1 -38.41 5.77 -68.71
CA MET A 1 -39.33 6.73 -68.06
C MET A 1 -39.54 6.32 -66.61
N ALA A 2 -38.50 6.42 -65.80
CA ALA A 2 -38.55 6.25 -64.35
C ALA A 2 -37.77 7.37 -63.62
N ASP A 3 -37.22 8.36 -64.34
CA ASP A 3 -36.38 9.40 -63.73
C ASP A 3 -37.18 10.40 -62.88
N ILE A 4 -38.26 10.97 -63.40
CA ILE A 4 -38.93 12.11 -62.77
C ILE A 4 -39.55 11.80 -61.40
N PHE A 5 -40.04 10.57 -61.16
CA PHE A 5 -40.67 10.22 -59.88
C PHE A 5 -39.67 9.83 -58.78
N ASP A 6 -38.50 9.30 -59.15
CA ASP A 6 -37.39 9.10 -58.19
C ASP A 6 -36.74 10.47 -57.88
N GLU A 7 -36.55 11.32 -58.87
CA GLU A 7 -35.94 12.66 -58.73
C GLU A 7 -36.78 13.60 -57.84
N ILE A 8 -38.12 13.55 -57.95
CA ILE A 8 -39.03 14.34 -57.07
C ILE A 8 -39.06 13.80 -55.62
N ASN A 9 -38.98 12.47 -55.43
CA ASN A 9 -38.89 11.91 -54.09
C ASN A 9 -37.53 12.21 -53.44
N GLU A 10 -36.49 12.34 -54.25
CA GLU A 10 -35.13 12.67 -53.82
C GLU A 10 -35.03 14.12 -53.32
N GLU A 11 -35.65 15.07 -54.02
CA GLU A 11 -35.78 16.47 -53.57
C GLU A 11 -36.57 16.59 -52.26
N LEU A 12 -37.72 15.91 -52.14
CA LEU A 12 -38.54 15.92 -50.92
C LEU A 12 -37.85 15.30 -49.70
N LYS A 13 -36.98 14.29 -49.92
CA LYS A 13 -36.17 13.68 -48.87
C LYS A 13 -35.04 14.60 -48.43
N GLN A 14 -34.42 15.30 -49.39
CA GLN A 14 -33.42 16.33 -49.12
C GLN A 14 -34.00 17.47 -48.27
N ASP A 15 -35.16 18.00 -48.63
CA ASP A 15 -35.80 19.10 -47.88
C ASP A 15 -36.18 18.70 -46.45
N ARG A 16 -36.66 17.47 -46.24
CA ARG A 16 -36.95 16.95 -44.90
C ARG A 16 -35.69 16.76 -44.06
N MET A 17 -34.61 16.25 -44.66
CA MET A 17 -33.31 16.14 -43.99
C MET A 17 -32.72 17.51 -43.66
N ALA A 18 -32.84 18.49 -44.58
CA ALA A 18 -32.40 19.86 -44.37
C ALA A 18 -33.18 20.54 -43.24
N ALA A 19 -34.51 20.38 -43.19
CA ALA A 19 -35.35 20.91 -42.12
C ALA A 19 -35.01 20.29 -40.75
N LEU A 20 -34.75 18.97 -40.70
CA LEU A 20 -34.30 18.30 -39.47
C LEU A 20 -32.92 18.80 -39.03
N TRP A 21 -31.99 18.99 -39.96
CA TRP A 21 -30.66 19.53 -39.68
C TRP A 21 -30.70 20.98 -39.19
N GLN A 22 -31.52 21.85 -39.80
CA GLN A 22 -31.68 23.23 -39.34
C GLN A 22 -32.27 23.29 -37.92
N ARG A 23 -33.16 22.36 -37.55
CA ARG A 23 -33.78 22.32 -36.22
C ARG A 23 -32.91 21.65 -35.15
N TYR A 24 -32.28 20.52 -35.48
CA TYR A 24 -31.56 19.67 -34.51
C TYR A 24 -30.03 19.68 -34.67
N GLY A 25 -29.49 20.14 -35.79
CA GLY A 25 -28.05 20.13 -36.08
C GLY A 25 -27.22 20.86 -35.02
N LYS A 26 -27.71 21.99 -34.48
CA LYS A 26 -27.05 22.70 -33.38
C LYS A 26 -26.95 21.86 -32.09
N TYR A 27 -27.95 21.04 -31.79
CA TYR A 27 -27.96 20.17 -30.61
C TYR A 27 -27.04 18.97 -30.83
N LEU A 28 -27.04 18.39 -32.02
CA LEU A 28 -26.13 17.31 -32.39
C LEU A 28 -24.66 17.77 -32.33
N ILE A 29 -24.36 18.96 -32.87
CA ILE A 29 -23.04 19.59 -32.76
C ILE A 29 -22.68 19.84 -31.30
N ALA A 30 -23.60 20.39 -30.49
CA ALA A 30 -23.34 20.63 -29.07
C ALA A 30 -23.03 19.33 -28.31
N VAL A 31 -23.74 18.24 -28.59
CA VAL A 31 -23.48 16.93 -28.00
C VAL A 31 -22.10 16.40 -28.43
N VAL A 32 -21.76 16.47 -29.72
CA VAL A 32 -20.45 16.03 -30.21
C VAL A 32 -19.32 16.85 -29.56
N VAL A 33 -19.46 18.17 -29.47
CA VAL A 33 -18.49 19.05 -28.81
C VAL A 33 -18.36 18.70 -27.33
N ALA A 34 -19.48 18.45 -26.63
CA ALA A 34 -19.45 18.05 -25.23
C ALA A 34 -18.72 16.72 -25.02
N ILE A 35 -18.92 15.73 -25.90
CA ILE A 35 -18.21 14.44 -25.86
C ILE A 35 -16.72 14.65 -26.08
N VAL A 36 -16.33 15.39 -27.13
CA VAL A 36 -14.91 15.66 -27.43
C VAL A 36 -14.26 16.40 -26.26
N ALA A 37 -14.91 17.43 -25.71
CA ALA A 37 -14.40 18.15 -24.55
C ALA A 37 -14.24 17.22 -23.32
N GLY A 38 -15.22 16.36 -23.04
CA GLY A 38 -15.15 15.38 -21.95
C GLY A 38 -13.97 14.41 -22.11
N VAL A 39 -13.77 13.86 -23.32
CA VAL A 39 -12.65 12.96 -23.62
C VAL A 39 -11.31 13.70 -23.52
N SER A 40 -11.20 14.91 -24.08
CA SER A 40 -9.96 15.70 -24.02
C SER A 40 -9.57 16.05 -22.58
N LEU A 41 -10.54 16.43 -21.74
CA LEU A 41 -10.30 16.69 -20.32
C LEU A 41 -9.85 15.43 -19.57
N SER A 42 -10.52 14.30 -19.81
CA SER A 42 -10.16 13.02 -19.18
C SER A 42 -8.77 12.55 -19.60
N GLN A 43 -8.46 12.61 -20.91
CA GLN A 43 -7.16 12.20 -21.44
C GLN A 43 -6.04 13.12 -20.97
N GLY A 44 -6.29 14.44 -20.90
CA GLY A 44 -5.34 15.41 -20.38
C GLY A 44 -5.03 15.18 -18.90
N TYR A 45 -6.05 14.90 -18.08
CA TYR A 45 -5.87 14.55 -16.67
C TYR A 45 -5.07 13.26 -16.50
N SER A 46 -5.45 12.20 -17.23
CA SER A 46 -4.75 10.91 -17.17
C SER A 46 -3.27 11.02 -17.61
N TYR A 47 -2.97 11.83 -18.61
CA TYR A 47 -1.60 12.07 -19.04
C TYR A 47 -0.79 12.81 -17.97
N TYR A 48 -1.38 13.82 -17.35
CA TYR A 48 -0.74 14.57 -16.26
C TYR A 48 -0.46 13.68 -15.05
N THR A 49 -1.43 12.86 -14.61
CA THR A 49 -1.23 11.93 -13.50
C THR A 49 -0.16 10.89 -13.82
N THR A 50 -0.19 10.31 -15.02
CA THR A 50 0.81 9.31 -15.45
C THR A 50 2.22 9.89 -15.44
N GLN A 51 2.41 11.12 -15.94
CA GLN A 51 3.71 11.77 -15.89
C GLN A 51 4.18 12.05 -14.47
N ARG A 52 3.28 12.52 -13.60
CA ARG A 52 3.62 12.78 -12.20
C ARG A 52 4.03 11.49 -11.48
N ASP A 53 3.29 10.41 -11.69
CA ASP A 53 3.56 9.12 -11.07
C ASP A 53 4.87 8.51 -11.60
N ALA A 54 5.17 8.69 -12.90
CA ALA A 54 6.46 8.28 -13.47
C ALA A 54 7.64 9.05 -12.85
N ARG A 55 7.52 10.37 -12.66
CA ARG A 55 8.56 11.17 -11.98
C ARG A 55 8.77 10.75 -10.53
N ALA A 56 7.68 10.53 -9.80
CA ALA A 56 7.74 10.04 -8.42
C ALA A 56 8.42 8.67 -8.35
N ALA A 57 8.10 7.77 -9.28
CA ALA A 57 8.73 6.47 -9.40
C ALA A 57 10.23 6.59 -9.66
N ASP A 58 10.63 7.38 -10.65
CA ASP A 58 12.04 7.58 -11.02
C ASP A 58 12.84 8.17 -9.85
N ALA A 59 12.30 9.21 -9.19
CA ALA A 59 12.93 9.84 -8.04
C ALA A 59 13.10 8.85 -6.87
N PHE A 60 12.06 8.07 -6.57
CA PHE A 60 12.12 7.03 -5.55
C PHE A 60 13.16 5.94 -5.89
N PHE A 61 13.14 5.41 -7.11
CA PHE A 61 14.05 4.34 -7.52
C PHE A 61 15.52 4.80 -7.53
N GLN A 62 15.79 6.03 -7.97
CA GLN A 62 17.14 6.59 -7.90
C GLN A 62 17.59 6.75 -6.45
N ALA A 63 16.70 7.20 -5.55
CA ALA A 63 17.05 7.40 -4.15
C ALA A 63 17.37 6.09 -3.40
N ILE A 64 16.63 5.00 -3.64
CA ILE A 64 16.89 3.72 -2.96
C ILE A 64 18.13 2.96 -3.48
N LEU A 65 18.68 3.39 -4.62
CA LEU A 65 19.90 2.82 -5.22
C LEU A 65 21.16 3.64 -4.87
N ALA A 66 21.00 4.77 -4.18
CA ALA A 66 22.11 5.60 -3.73
C ALA A 66 22.85 4.95 -2.54
N ASP A 67 24.10 5.35 -2.32
CA ASP A 67 24.89 4.88 -1.17
C ASP A 67 24.27 5.34 0.16
N ASP A 68 23.79 6.60 0.23
CA ASP A 68 23.03 7.12 1.35
C ASP A 68 21.54 7.19 0.99
N VAL A 69 20.87 6.05 1.18
CA VAL A 69 19.44 5.88 0.88
C VAL A 69 18.58 6.88 1.67
N THR A 70 18.90 7.12 2.95
CA THR A 70 18.07 7.97 3.82
C THR A 70 18.11 9.42 3.35
N SER A 71 19.31 9.98 3.17
CA SER A 71 19.49 11.36 2.68
C SER A 71 18.92 11.55 1.27
N SER A 72 19.08 10.55 0.41
CA SER A 72 18.58 10.59 -0.96
C SER A 72 17.04 10.57 -1.01
N LEU A 73 16.40 9.81 -0.13
CA LEU A 73 14.92 9.78 -0.03
C LEU A 73 14.37 11.09 0.55
N GLU A 74 15.04 11.69 1.54
CA GLU A 74 14.66 13.01 2.07
C GLU A 74 14.77 14.10 0.99
N THR A 75 15.80 14.03 0.15
CA THR A 75 15.96 14.93 -1.00
C THR A 75 14.90 14.72 -2.07
N ALA A 76 14.50 13.46 -2.32
CA ALA A 76 13.48 13.11 -3.30
C ALA A 76 12.05 13.44 -2.87
N ALA A 77 11.81 13.64 -1.56
CA ALA A 77 10.47 13.82 -0.98
C ALA A 77 9.54 14.82 -1.72
N PRO A 78 10.01 15.98 -2.22
CA PRO A 78 9.16 16.93 -2.95
C PRO A 78 8.61 16.40 -4.28
N GLU A 79 9.26 15.41 -4.88
CA GLU A 79 8.87 14.80 -6.16
C GLU A 79 7.95 13.58 -5.97
N LEU A 80 7.80 13.09 -4.74
CA LEU A 80 7.02 11.88 -4.45
C LEU A 80 5.53 12.20 -4.35
N ASN A 81 4.72 11.33 -4.95
CA ASN A 81 3.28 11.28 -4.65
C ASN A 81 3.04 10.57 -3.30
N GLU A 82 1.80 10.61 -2.78
CA GLU A 82 1.46 10.05 -1.47
C GLU A 82 1.89 8.57 -1.30
N GLY A 83 1.70 7.74 -2.32
CA GLY A 83 2.08 6.32 -2.29
C GLY A 83 3.60 6.11 -2.21
N TYR A 84 4.37 6.84 -3.02
CA TYR A 84 5.83 6.77 -2.98
C TYR A 84 6.41 7.42 -1.73
N ALA A 85 5.78 8.47 -1.20
CA ALA A 85 6.19 9.11 0.05
C ALA A 85 6.07 8.12 1.23
N LEU A 86 4.95 7.41 1.34
CA LEU A 86 4.78 6.37 2.36
C LEU A 86 5.85 5.28 2.21
N LEU A 87 6.07 4.79 0.98
CA LEU A 87 7.09 3.78 0.71
C LEU A 87 8.52 4.27 1.01
N ALA A 88 8.82 5.54 0.74
CA ALA A 88 10.09 6.17 1.06
C ALA A 88 10.34 6.19 2.57
N GLU A 89 9.33 6.49 3.39
CA GLU A 89 9.47 6.45 4.84
C GLU A 89 9.77 5.04 5.35
N PHE A 90 9.07 4.01 4.86
CA PHE A 90 9.41 2.61 5.18
C PHE A 90 10.84 2.25 4.76
N ARG A 91 11.27 2.70 3.57
CA ARG A 91 12.62 2.42 3.07
C ARG A 91 13.71 3.15 3.84
N SER A 92 13.45 4.39 4.25
CA SER A 92 14.35 5.15 5.12
C SER A 92 14.51 4.46 6.48
N ALA A 93 13.42 4.04 7.11
CA ALA A 93 13.47 3.27 8.36
C ALA A 93 14.24 1.94 8.20
N ALA A 94 14.02 1.24 7.09
CA ALA A 94 14.76 0.01 6.77
C ALA A 94 16.26 0.25 6.55
N ALA A 95 16.64 1.35 5.87
CA ALA A 95 18.03 1.73 5.66
C ALA A 95 18.74 2.04 7.00
N LEU A 96 18.09 2.80 7.88
CA LEU A 96 18.60 3.05 9.24
C LEU A 96 18.84 1.75 10.01
N ALA A 97 17.92 0.79 9.91
CA ALA A 97 18.09 -0.52 10.54
C ALA A 97 19.28 -1.30 9.97
N GLN A 98 19.49 -1.25 8.64
CA GLN A 98 20.62 -1.90 7.97
C GLN A 98 21.96 -1.27 8.37
N ASP A 99 21.98 0.05 8.59
CA ASP A 99 23.15 0.79 9.08
C ASP A 99 23.44 0.59 10.58
N GLY A 100 22.67 -0.28 11.26
CA GLY A 100 22.81 -0.56 12.68
C GLY A 100 22.23 0.53 13.60
N LYS A 101 21.50 1.50 13.06
CA LYS A 101 20.83 2.58 13.80
C LYS A 101 19.45 2.14 14.29
N ALA A 102 19.40 1.06 15.08
CA ALA A 102 18.17 0.40 15.52
C ALA A 102 17.17 1.36 16.20
N ALA A 103 17.65 2.21 17.13
CA ALA A 103 16.78 3.16 17.83
C ALA A 103 16.16 4.21 16.89
N GLU A 104 16.91 4.68 15.89
CA GLU A 104 16.38 5.63 14.88
C GLU A 104 15.37 4.93 13.96
N ALA A 105 15.65 3.69 13.56
CA ALA A 105 14.73 2.89 12.75
C ALA A 105 13.41 2.61 13.47
N GLU A 106 13.47 2.17 14.74
CA GLU A 106 12.30 1.98 15.61
C GLU A 106 11.45 3.25 15.67
N GLN A 107 12.06 4.41 15.92
CA GLN A 107 11.36 5.69 16.00
C GLN A 107 10.66 6.06 14.68
N ARG A 108 11.32 5.84 13.53
CA ARG A 108 10.70 6.09 12.21
C ARG A 108 9.50 5.17 11.98
N TYR A 109 9.59 3.90 12.36
CA TYR A 109 8.45 2.99 12.27
C TYR A 109 7.31 3.34 13.23
N LEU A 110 7.60 3.81 14.44
CA LEU A 110 6.57 4.29 15.36
C LEU A 110 5.85 5.52 14.81
N ALA A 111 6.58 6.48 14.24
CA ALA A 111 5.98 7.64 13.60
C ALA A 111 5.05 7.23 12.43
N LEU A 112 5.44 6.22 11.64
CA LEU A 112 4.60 5.64 10.60
C LEU A 112 3.33 4.97 11.17
N ALA A 113 3.44 4.29 12.31
CA ALA A 113 2.31 3.66 12.98
C ALA A 113 1.28 4.68 13.51
N GLU A 114 1.66 5.94 13.72
CA GLU A 114 0.79 7.02 14.20
C GLU A 114 0.10 7.80 13.07
N ARG A 115 0.42 7.52 11.80
CA ARG A 115 -0.12 8.24 10.64
C ARG A 115 -1.61 7.99 10.42
N THR A 116 -2.41 9.05 10.55
CA THR A 116 -3.86 8.99 10.34
C THR A 116 -4.26 8.96 8.86
N ASP A 117 -3.36 9.38 7.97
CA ASP A 117 -3.52 9.40 6.52
C ASP A 117 -3.08 8.08 5.85
N ALA A 118 -2.41 7.18 6.58
CA ALA A 118 -2.07 5.85 6.10
C ALA A 118 -3.22 4.84 6.36
N GLU A 119 -3.38 3.85 5.50
CA GLU A 119 -4.31 2.74 5.76
C GLU A 119 -3.85 1.92 6.98
N GLN A 120 -4.81 1.30 7.68
CA GLN A 120 -4.55 0.52 8.91
C GLN A 120 -3.48 -0.55 8.71
N ILE A 121 -3.49 -1.24 7.56
CA ILE A 121 -2.51 -2.31 7.28
C ILE A 121 -1.06 -1.80 7.27
N TYR A 122 -0.83 -0.57 6.81
CA TYR A 122 0.50 0.04 6.82
C TYR A 122 0.90 0.45 8.23
N ARG A 123 -0.03 1.04 9.01
CA ARG A 123 0.24 1.36 10.42
C ARG A 123 0.57 0.11 11.23
N ASP A 124 -0.19 -0.97 11.04
CA ASP A 124 0.01 -2.23 11.74
C ASP A 124 1.36 -2.87 11.36
N LEU A 125 1.72 -2.82 10.07
CA LEU A 125 3.01 -3.27 9.59
C LEU A 125 4.15 -2.44 10.19
N ALA A 126 3.99 -1.10 10.25
CA ALA A 126 4.98 -0.22 10.88
C ALA A 126 5.13 -0.51 12.37
N LEU A 127 4.03 -0.77 13.09
CA LEU A 127 4.07 -1.15 14.49
C LEU A 127 4.83 -2.47 14.70
N LEU A 128 4.58 -3.48 13.87
CA LEU A 128 5.34 -4.74 13.88
C LEU A 128 6.84 -4.51 13.62
N LEU A 129 7.17 -3.75 12.57
CA LEU A 129 8.56 -3.44 12.20
C LEU A 129 9.29 -2.62 13.27
N SER A 130 8.59 -1.74 14.00
CA SER A 130 9.20 -1.01 15.11
C SER A 130 9.71 -1.97 16.19
N VAL A 131 8.96 -3.02 16.50
CA VAL A 131 9.35 -4.04 17.49
C VAL A 131 10.44 -4.97 16.94
N MET A 132 10.39 -5.33 15.66
CA MET A 132 11.43 -6.14 15.02
C MET A 132 12.79 -5.43 14.95
N HIS A 133 12.79 -4.10 14.89
CA HIS A 133 13.99 -3.27 14.79
C HIS A 133 14.29 -2.49 16.08
N ALA A 134 13.60 -2.78 17.18
CA ALA A 134 13.87 -2.17 18.47
C ALA A 134 15.31 -2.46 18.91
N PRO A 135 15.98 -1.51 19.58
CA PRO A 135 17.32 -1.73 20.11
C PRO A 135 17.28 -2.82 21.19
N GLN A 136 18.39 -3.54 21.35
CA GLN A 136 18.48 -4.63 22.34
C GLN A 136 18.30 -4.17 23.80
N THR A 137 18.41 -2.87 24.05
CA THR A 137 18.17 -2.24 25.35
C THR A 137 16.70 -1.89 25.61
N ALA A 138 15.81 -2.08 24.63
CA ALA A 138 14.39 -1.81 24.78
C ALA A 138 13.76 -2.77 25.81
N ASP A 139 12.77 -2.28 26.56
CA ASP A 139 12.05 -3.13 27.50
C ASP A 139 11.14 -4.10 26.74
N ALA A 140 11.40 -5.39 26.88
CA ALA A 140 10.59 -6.44 26.27
C ALA A 140 9.11 -6.39 26.69
N ALA A 141 8.77 -5.86 27.87
CA ALA A 141 7.38 -5.68 28.29
C ALA A 141 6.67 -4.59 27.46
N ASP A 142 7.35 -3.47 27.22
CA ASP A 142 6.83 -2.40 26.35
C ASP A 142 6.67 -2.90 24.92
N LEU A 143 7.63 -3.68 24.42
CA LEU A 143 7.55 -4.29 23.09
C LEU A 143 6.39 -5.28 22.97
N GLN A 144 6.13 -6.09 24.00
CA GLN A 144 4.94 -6.96 24.00
C GLN A 144 3.64 -6.17 24.00
N ALA A 145 3.54 -5.11 24.82
CA ALA A 145 2.35 -4.27 24.88
C ALA A 145 2.02 -3.63 23.53
N ARG A 146 3.05 -3.26 22.74
CA ARG A 146 2.88 -2.74 21.38
C ARG A 146 2.34 -3.78 20.40
N LEU A 147 2.68 -5.06 20.56
CA LEU A 147 2.23 -6.13 19.67
C LEU A 147 0.85 -6.70 20.02
N GLU A 148 0.38 -6.48 21.24
CA GLU A 148 -0.88 -7.03 21.73
C GLU A 148 -2.10 -6.74 20.82
N PRO A 149 -2.28 -5.51 20.28
CA PRO A 149 -3.37 -5.24 19.34
C PRO A 149 -3.28 -6.09 18.07
N LEU A 150 -2.07 -6.34 17.57
CA LEU A 150 -1.83 -7.14 16.36
C LEU A 150 -2.04 -8.64 16.62
N ALA A 151 -1.65 -9.12 17.79
CA ALA A 151 -1.82 -10.52 18.20
C ALA A 151 -3.29 -10.87 18.52
N SER A 152 -4.08 -9.88 18.93
CA SER A 152 -5.51 -10.04 19.23
C SER A 152 -6.41 -9.83 18.02
N ALA A 153 -5.99 -9.05 17.03
CA ALA A 153 -6.74 -8.84 15.79
C ALA A 153 -6.67 -10.08 14.88
N SER A 154 -7.80 -10.41 14.23
CA SER A 154 -7.80 -11.36 13.11
C SER A 154 -7.27 -10.63 11.87
N SER A 155 -5.96 -10.71 11.64
CA SER A 155 -5.27 -10.07 10.52
C SER A 155 -4.17 -10.97 9.96
N SER A 156 -3.69 -10.66 8.76
CA SER A 156 -2.54 -11.35 8.17
C SER A 156 -1.25 -11.19 8.98
N LEU A 157 -1.18 -10.22 9.89
CA LEU A 157 -0.03 -9.94 10.75
C LEU A 157 -0.10 -10.65 12.10
N GLN A 158 -1.26 -11.21 12.47
CA GLN A 158 -1.45 -11.86 13.78
C GLN A 158 -0.41 -12.93 14.07
N GLY A 159 -0.12 -13.79 13.08
CA GLY A 159 0.86 -14.85 13.23
C GLY A 159 2.28 -14.33 13.46
N LEU A 160 2.68 -13.27 12.76
CA LEU A 160 3.99 -12.65 12.91
C LEU A 160 4.11 -11.90 14.23
N ALA A 161 3.04 -11.23 14.67
CA ALA A 161 3.00 -10.58 15.98
C ALA A 161 3.16 -11.60 17.12
N LEU A 162 2.41 -12.70 17.08
CA LEU A 162 2.54 -13.79 18.06
C LEU A 162 3.96 -14.38 18.07
N GLU A 163 4.55 -14.63 16.91
CA GLU A 163 5.92 -15.13 16.81
C GLU A 163 6.93 -14.16 17.43
N GLN A 164 6.79 -12.87 17.17
CA GLN A 164 7.69 -11.87 17.75
C GLN A 164 7.50 -11.75 19.27
N MET A 165 6.27 -11.85 19.77
CA MET A 165 6.02 -11.90 21.22
C MET A 165 6.63 -13.15 21.87
N VAL A 166 6.59 -14.31 21.20
CA VAL A 166 7.26 -15.53 21.67
C VAL A 166 8.77 -15.32 21.80
N ALA A 167 9.41 -14.66 20.83
CA ALA A 167 10.84 -14.35 20.92
C ALA A 167 11.16 -13.48 22.16
N LEU A 168 10.31 -12.50 22.46
CA LEU A 168 10.43 -11.64 23.65
C LEU A 168 10.21 -12.41 24.96
N ASP A 169 9.22 -13.32 25.01
CA ASP A 169 8.98 -14.19 26.18
C ASP A 169 10.22 -15.06 26.47
N LEU A 170 10.76 -15.69 25.43
CA LEU A 170 11.95 -16.55 25.54
C LEU A 170 13.18 -15.75 25.98
N GLN A 171 13.36 -14.52 25.50
CA GLN A 171 14.44 -13.63 25.95
C GLN A 171 14.34 -13.31 27.45
N ARG A 172 13.12 -13.21 27.99
CA ARG A 172 12.86 -12.98 29.42
C ARG A 172 12.90 -14.27 30.25
N GLY A 173 13.05 -15.44 29.62
CA GLY A 173 12.99 -16.75 30.25
C GLY A 173 11.57 -17.22 30.59
N ASP A 174 10.52 -16.54 30.11
CA ASP A 174 9.13 -16.91 30.35
C ASP A 174 8.66 -17.96 29.34
N SER A 175 9.14 -19.18 29.53
CA SER A 175 8.80 -20.30 28.65
C SER A 175 7.30 -20.65 28.71
N ALA A 176 6.62 -20.36 29.82
CA ALA A 176 5.19 -20.63 29.97
C ALA A 176 4.36 -19.72 29.04
N ALA A 177 4.64 -18.41 29.06
CA ALA A 177 4.00 -17.45 28.16
C ALA A 177 4.33 -17.74 26.69
N ALA A 178 5.57 -18.13 26.38
CA ALA A 178 5.98 -18.54 25.04
C ALA A 178 5.17 -19.74 24.53
N ILE A 179 5.01 -20.79 25.35
CA ILE A 179 4.24 -21.99 25.00
C ILE A 179 2.77 -21.65 24.74
N GLU A 180 2.16 -20.78 25.54
CA GLU A 180 0.77 -20.35 25.33
C GLU A 180 0.60 -19.68 23.96
N LYS A 181 1.46 -18.73 23.63
CA LYS A 181 1.42 -18.00 22.35
C LYS A 181 1.74 -18.91 21.16
N LEU A 182 2.67 -19.86 21.30
CA LEU A 182 2.98 -20.86 20.28
C LEU A 182 1.79 -21.79 20.00
N ASN A 183 1.08 -22.24 21.03
CA ASN A 183 -0.15 -23.03 20.85
C ASN A 183 -1.21 -22.25 20.07
N ARG A 184 -1.40 -20.97 20.40
CA ARG A 184 -2.29 -20.06 19.62
C ARG A 184 -1.83 -19.95 18.17
N LEU A 185 -0.55 -19.73 17.93
CA LEU A 185 0.05 -19.58 16.60
C LEU A 185 -0.12 -20.83 15.74
N VAL A 186 0.11 -22.02 16.30
CA VAL A 186 -0.03 -23.30 15.58
C VAL A 186 -1.50 -23.60 15.22
N ALA A 187 -2.45 -23.12 16.03
CA ALA A 187 -3.88 -23.28 15.79
C ALA A 187 -4.43 -22.36 14.68
N LEU A 188 -3.70 -21.31 14.27
CA LEU A 188 -4.14 -20.40 13.20
C LEU A 188 -4.20 -21.11 11.84
N THR A 189 -5.34 -21.02 11.16
CA THR A 189 -5.55 -21.59 9.82
C THR A 189 -5.07 -20.67 8.70
N ASP A 190 -5.10 -19.36 8.93
CA ASP A 190 -4.96 -18.33 7.89
C ASP A 190 -3.55 -17.72 7.84
N ILE A 191 -2.54 -18.55 8.17
CA ILE A 191 -1.12 -18.17 8.16
C ILE A 191 -0.32 -19.06 7.20
N PRO A 192 0.84 -18.59 6.69
CA PRO A 192 1.72 -19.41 5.87
C PRO A 192 2.12 -20.73 6.57
N THR A 193 2.13 -21.83 5.82
CA THR A 193 2.46 -23.16 6.36
C THR A 193 3.86 -23.19 6.97
N SER A 194 4.82 -22.47 6.40
CA SER A 194 6.19 -22.37 6.92
C SER A 194 6.25 -21.73 8.31
N LEU A 195 5.44 -20.70 8.57
CA LEU A 195 5.32 -20.05 9.88
C LEU A 195 4.75 -21.03 10.91
N ARG A 196 3.67 -21.75 10.56
CA ARG A 196 3.08 -22.76 11.45
C ARG A 196 4.06 -23.89 11.78
N GLN A 197 4.81 -24.37 10.78
CA GLN A 197 5.81 -25.43 10.96
C GLN A 197 6.95 -24.98 11.88
N ARG A 198 7.46 -23.76 11.69
CA ARG A 198 8.49 -23.18 12.56
C ARG A 198 8.00 -23.02 14.00
N ALA A 199 6.78 -22.52 14.18
CA ALA A 199 6.15 -22.41 15.50
C ALA A 199 6.04 -23.77 16.21
N ALA A 200 5.60 -24.81 15.50
CA ALA A 200 5.51 -26.17 16.06
C ALA A 200 6.89 -26.74 16.45
N GLN A 201 7.93 -26.46 15.67
CA GLN A 201 9.30 -26.86 16.01
C GLN A 201 9.80 -26.16 17.28
N ILE A 202 9.60 -24.85 17.40
CA ILE A 202 9.97 -24.08 18.61
C ILE A 202 9.19 -24.61 19.81
N LEU A 203 7.90 -24.87 19.65
CA LEU A 203 7.04 -25.41 20.71
C LEU A 203 7.57 -26.74 21.25
N ASN A 204 7.98 -27.66 20.38
CA ASN A 204 8.56 -28.94 20.81
C ASN A 204 9.84 -28.72 21.63
N VAL A 205 10.77 -27.90 21.13
CA VAL A 205 12.06 -27.64 21.80
C VAL A 205 11.85 -26.98 23.18
N VAL A 206 10.97 -25.99 23.27
CA VAL A 206 10.72 -25.26 24.53
C VAL A 206 9.97 -26.14 25.53
N SER A 207 9.10 -27.04 25.06
CA SER A 207 8.34 -27.96 25.94
C SER A 207 9.20 -29.11 26.46
N GLU A 208 10.16 -29.60 25.67
CA GLU A 208 11.11 -30.65 26.09
C GLU A 208 12.19 -30.15 27.06
N GLY A 209 12.45 -28.84 27.07
CA GLY A 209 13.45 -28.22 27.94
C GLY A 209 12.98 -27.92 29.38
N GLN A 210 11.74 -28.25 29.74
CA GLN A 210 11.19 -28.08 31.09
C GLN A 210 11.26 -29.35 31.95
#